data_AF-A0A503Q300-F1
#
_entry.id   AF-A0A503Q300-F1
#
_cell.length_a   1.000
_cell.length_b   1.000
_cell.length_c   1.000
_cell.angle_alpha   90.00
_cell.angle_beta   90.00
_cell.angle_gamma   90.00
#
_symmetry.space_group_name_H-M   'P 1'
#
loop_
_entity.id
_entity.type
_entity.pdbx_description
1 polymer ?
#
loop_
_entity_poly.entity_id
_entity_poly.type
_entity_poly.pdbx_seq_one_letter_code
_entity_poly.pdbx_strand_id
1 'polypeptide(L)'
;MSGKTSLLSASLAVAIFAVAAGLAMLLTTPAARAAIDCAAAKTQADLATCTTANAASADAGLNAVYKVLAGRLAPASLKRLRDAQRAWIPFRDKECAFRTQPYADGSVYSTLVETCRAELTKARLAQLQHQLQCPEGDLSCVPQSGGSAAPAKAAPATAGAAPAKPAPAKASQNDTRPCVQSAGKAKSDQYVSQCIQVSPATNPPCNGQNACSMMVDEIKRGCTMIGNDNPPSFCSAYKD
;
A
#
# COMPACT_ATOMS: atom_id res chain seq x y z
N MET A 1 40.38 62.70 64.05
CA MET A 1 41.50 61.99 63.38
C MET A 1 40.99 60.68 62.83
N SER A 2 41.45 60.36 61.62
CA SER A 2 41.05 59.26 60.74
C SER A 2 40.88 57.88 61.40
N GLY A 3 39.93 57.11 60.89
CA GLY A 3 39.86 55.66 61.10
C GLY A 3 38.94 55.01 60.07
N LYS A 4 39.52 54.43 59.01
CA LYS A 4 38.83 53.50 58.10
C LYS A 4 38.76 52.13 58.77
N THR A 5 37.64 51.41 58.68
CA THR A 5 37.64 49.94 58.63
C THR A 5 36.33 49.38 58.07
N SER A 6 36.51 48.73 56.92
CA SER A 6 35.76 47.68 56.27
C SER A 6 34.82 46.76 57.08
N LEU A 7 33.66 46.51 56.46
CA LEU A 7 33.08 45.22 56.02
C LEU A 7 31.91 44.58 56.80
N LEU A 8 30.95 44.12 55.97
CA LEU A 8 29.88 43.13 56.15
C LEU A 8 28.57 43.61 56.77
N SER A 9 27.51 43.69 55.96
CA SER A 9 26.38 42.73 56.01
C SER A 9 25.07 43.30 55.45
N ALA A 10 24.43 42.47 54.62
CA ALA A 10 22.99 42.27 54.50
C ALA A 10 22.08 43.34 53.85
N SER A 11 21.38 42.86 52.82
CA SER A 11 20.00 43.19 52.45
C SER A 11 19.76 44.46 51.61
N LEU A 12 19.46 44.28 50.31
CA LEU A 12 18.09 44.26 49.78
C LEU A 12 18.05 44.75 48.32
N ALA A 13 17.36 43.99 47.47
CA ALA A 13 16.72 44.38 46.20
C ALA A 13 17.60 44.68 44.96
N VAL A 14 17.79 43.65 44.11
CA VAL A 14 17.50 43.68 42.66
C VAL A 14 17.19 42.22 42.25
N ALA A 15 15.95 41.73 42.35
CA ALA A 15 14.87 41.90 41.37
C ALA A 15 15.25 41.43 39.94
N ILE A 16 14.69 40.27 39.57
CA ILE A 16 14.25 39.91 38.21
C ILE A 16 15.36 39.37 37.28
N PHE A 17 15.01 38.33 36.51
CA PHE A 17 15.80 37.60 35.51
C PHE A 17 16.65 36.40 35.99
N ALA A 18 16.04 35.48 36.72
CA ALA A 18 16.39 34.07 36.58
C ALA A 18 15.16 33.34 36.04
N VAL A 19 15.39 32.38 35.12
CA VAL A 19 14.39 31.55 34.41
C VAL A 19 13.87 32.12 33.07
N ALA A 20 14.77 32.22 32.08
CA ALA A 20 14.38 32.18 30.66
C ALA A 20 15.48 31.54 29.78
N ALA A 21 16.13 30.48 30.26
CA ALA A 21 16.88 29.57 29.40
C ALA A 21 15.91 28.47 28.90
N GLY A 22 14.86 28.92 28.21
CA GLY A 22 13.88 28.07 27.57
C GLY A 22 14.51 27.39 26.36
N LEU A 23 14.82 26.12 26.52
CA LEU A 23 15.06 25.08 25.53
C LEU A 23 14.33 25.36 24.19
N ALA A 24 15.01 26.02 23.27
CA ALA A 24 14.60 26.10 21.87
C ALA A 24 14.87 24.74 21.21
N MET A 25 13.92 23.83 21.36
CA MET A 25 13.90 22.57 20.64
C MET A 25 13.71 22.91 19.16
N LEU A 26 14.82 22.87 18.41
CA LEU A 26 14.83 23.08 16.96
C LEU A 26 14.07 21.90 16.32
N LEU A 27 12.79 22.09 16.01
CA LEU A 27 12.06 21.15 15.15
C LEU A 27 12.70 21.23 13.76
N THR A 28 13.66 20.35 13.48
CA THR A 28 14.17 20.13 12.13
C THR A 28 13.08 19.45 11.33
N THR A 29 12.16 20.22 10.76
CA THR A 29 11.24 19.71 9.75
C THR A 29 12.08 19.25 8.56
N PRO A 30 11.97 17.99 8.12
CA PRO A 30 12.68 17.53 6.94
C PRO A 30 12.18 18.33 5.74
N ALA A 31 13.05 19.17 5.17
CA ALA A 31 12.75 19.91 3.96
C ALA A 31 12.51 18.91 2.82
N ALA A 32 11.33 18.98 2.19
CA ALA A 32 11.10 18.30 0.94
C ALA A 32 12.07 18.90 -0.11
N ARG A 33 13.03 18.10 -0.59
CA ARG A 33 13.92 18.53 -1.66
C ARG A 33 13.09 18.69 -2.94
N ALA A 34 13.10 19.89 -3.51
CA ALA A 34 12.49 20.13 -4.81
C ALA A 34 13.12 19.23 -5.88
N ALA A 35 12.34 18.84 -6.88
CA ALA A 35 12.85 18.06 -8.01
C ALA A 35 13.89 18.88 -8.78
N ILE A 36 14.92 18.21 -9.30
CA ILE A 36 15.92 18.78 -10.20
C ILE A 36 15.22 19.10 -11.52
N ASP A 37 15.37 20.34 -12.00
CA ASP A 37 14.88 20.71 -13.32
C ASP A 37 15.78 20.10 -14.39
N CYS A 38 15.25 19.10 -15.10
CA CYS A 38 15.97 18.40 -16.17
C CYS A 38 15.84 19.10 -17.52
N ALA A 39 15.13 20.24 -17.62
CA ALA A 39 14.94 20.95 -18.89
C ALA A 39 16.26 21.46 -19.50
N ALA A 40 17.29 21.67 -18.68
CA ALA A 40 18.61 22.12 -19.13
C ALA A 40 19.50 20.99 -19.70
N ALA A 41 19.06 19.73 -19.66
CA ALA A 41 19.83 18.61 -20.19
C ALA A 41 20.03 18.73 -21.71
N LYS A 42 21.28 18.61 -22.18
CA LYS A 42 21.63 18.82 -23.60
C LYS A 42 21.72 17.52 -24.39
N THR A 43 21.94 16.40 -23.71
CA THR A 43 22.03 15.07 -24.32
C THR A 43 21.06 14.10 -23.68
N GLN A 44 20.74 13.01 -24.38
CA GLN A 44 19.94 11.92 -23.81
C GLN A 44 20.60 11.30 -22.56
N ALA A 45 21.93 11.28 -22.51
CA ALA A 45 22.68 10.80 -21.35
C ALA A 45 22.54 11.74 -20.14
N ASP A 46 22.61 13.06 -20.36
CA ASP A 46 22.37 14.06 -19.32
C ASP A 46 20.94 13.97 -18.79
N LEU A 47 19.97 13.82 -19.71
CA LEU A 47 18.56 13.70 -19.37
C LEU A 47 18.30 12.44 -18.55
N ALA A 48 18.81 11.29 -18.98
CA ALA A 48 18.71 10.03 -18.25
C ALA A 48 19.34 10.12 -16.84
N THR A 49 20.50 10.78 -16.73
CA THR A 49 21.18 11.01 -15.45
C THR A 49 20.32 11.87 -14.52
N CYS A 50 19.77 12.97 -15.04
CA CYS A 50 18.91 13.86 -14.28
C CYS A 50 17.60 13.19 -13.83
N THR A 51 16.92 12.44 -14.72
CA THR A 51 15.68 11.74 -14.35
C THR A 51 15.92 10.62 -13.35
N THR A 52 17.06 9.92 -13.45
CA THR A 52 17.48 8.93 -12.43
C THR A 52 17.69 9.59 -11.07
N ALA A 53 18.36 10.75 -11.03
CA ALA A 53 18.55 11.50 -9.78
C ALA A 53 17.21 11.97 -9.18
N ASN A 54 16.26 12.39 -10.01
CA ASN A 54 14.91 12.74 -9.59
C ASN A 54 14.14 11.55 -9.01
N ALA A 55 14.21 10.38 -9.65
CA ALA A 55 13.60 9.16 -9.14
C ALA A 55 14.21 8.74 -7.80
N ALA A 56 15.54 8.78 -7.67
CA ALA A 56 16.24 8.51 -6.41
C ALA A 56 15.86 9.50 -5.30
N SER A 57 15.71 10.79 -5.63
CA SER A 57 15.27 11.80 -4.66
C SER A 57 13.83 11.56 -4.19
N ALA A 58 12.92 11.17 -5.10
CA ALA A 58 11.56 10.82 -4.75
C ALA A 58 11.52 9.58 -3.83
N ASP A 59 12.32 8.56 -4.13
CA ASP A 59 12.42 7.34 -3.32
C ASP A 59 12.99 7.62 -1.92
N ALA A 60 14.02 8.47 -1.82
CA ALA A 60 14.54 8.94 -0.54
C ALA A 60 13.45 9.65 0.29
N GLY A 61 12.64 10.51 -0.34
CA GLY A 61 11.51 11.18 0.30
C GLY A 61 10.45 10.20 0.79
N LEU A 62 10.07 9.22 -0.04
CA LEU A 62 9.13 8.16 0.34
C LEU A 62 9.64 7.36 1.55
N ASN A 63 10.91 6.95 1.53
CA ASN A 63 11.52 6.18 2.60
C ASN A 63 11.60 6.96 3.92
N ALA A 64 11.86 8.28 3.85
CA ALA A 64 11.86 9.13 5.03
C ALA A 64 10.46 9.19 5.67
N VAL A 65 9.41 9.46 4.89
CA VAL A 65 8.03 9.49 5.40
C VAL A 65 7.56 8.11 5.88
N TYR A 66 7.91 7.04 5.17
CA TYR A 66 7.63 5.68 5.60
C TYR A 66 8.20 5.38 6.99
N LYS A 67 9.46 5.77 7.26
CA LYS A 67 10.09 5.56 8.57
C LYS A 67 9.37 6.32 9.68
N VAL A 68 8.96 7.57 9.42
CA VAL A 68 8.19 8.37 10.38
C VAL A 68 6.84 7.70 10.67
N LEU A 69 6.08 7.35 9.64
CA LEU A 69 4.78 6.69 9.81
C LEU A 69 4.91 5.35 10.52
N ALA A 70 5.90 4.53 10.13
CA ALA A 70 6.17 3.24 10.76
C ALA A 70 6.42 3.35 12.26
N GLY A 71 7.11 4.40 12.72
CA GLY A 71 7.35 4.66 14.14
C GLY A 71 6.11 5.10 14.93
N ARG A 72 5.02 5.51 14.25
CA ARG A 72 3.76 5.97 14.88
C ARG A 72 2.65 4.93 14.83
N LEU A 73 2.89 3.74 14.26
CA LEU A 73 1.88 2.71 14.10
C LEU A 73 2.05 1.60 15.15
N ALA A 74 0.92 1.10 15.65
CA ALA A 74 0.89 -0.14 16.42
C ALA A 74 1.41 -1.33 15.57
N PRO A 75 1.96 -2.40 16.18
CA PRO A 75 2.61 -3.49 15.44
C PRO A 75 1.75 -4.13 14.34
N ALA A 76 0.45 -4.31 14.58
CA ALA A 76 -0.48 -4.87 13.61
C ALA A 76 -0.70 -3.95 12.39
N SER A 77 -0.73 -2.62 12.60
CA SER A 77 -0.84 -1.63 11.53
C SER A 77 0.47 -1.46 10.78
N LEU A 78 1.60 -1.50 11.48
CA LEU A 78 2.93 -1.50 10.86
C LEU A 78 3.13 -2.70 9.93
N LYS A 79 2.69 -3.89 10.34
CA LYS A 79 2.72 -5.08 9.47
C LYS A 79 1.93 -4.84 8.18
N ARG A 80 0.69 -4.32 8.29
CA ARG A 80 -0.15 -3.99 7.12
C ARG A 80 0.47 -2.93 6.22
N LEU A 81 1.07 -1.88 6.80
CA LEU A 81 1.80 -0.86 6.03
C LEU A 81 2.96 -1.48 5.24
N ARG A 82 3.74 -2.37 5.86
CA ARG A 82 4.85 -3.07 5.21
C ARG A 82 4.38 -3.95 4.06
N ASP A 83 3.31 -4.72 4.27
CA ASP A 83 2.73 -5.58 3.24
C ASP A 83 2.21 -4.75 2.06
N ALA A 84 1.53 -3.62 2.35
CA ALA A 84 1.09 -2.68 1.33
C ALA A 84 2.25 -2.06 0.53
N GLN A 85 3.35 -1.66 1.18
CA GLN A 85 4.53 -1.15 0.46
C GLN A 85 5.20 -2.22 -0.40
N ARG A 86 5.32 -3.44 0.11
CA ARG A 86 5.89 -4.57 -0.65
C ARG A 86 5.06 -4.92 -1.87
N ALA A 87 3.74 -4.77 -1.81
CA ALA A 87 2.85 -4.94 -2.95
C ALA A 87 2.89 -3.75 -3.92
N TRP A 88 3.10 -2.53 -3.40
CA TRP A 88 3.16 -1.31 -4.22
C TRP A 88 4.40 -1.24 -5.12
N ILE A 89 5.57 -1.70 -4.66
CA ILE A 89 6.81 -1.71 -5.47
C ILE A 89 6.65 -2.45 -6.80
N PRO A 90 6.21 -3.73 -6.85
CA PRO A 90 6.02 -4.44 -8.11
C PRO A 90 4.86 -3.87 -8.93
N PHE A 91 3.85 -3.25 -8.31
CA PHE A 91 2.84 -2.47 -9.05
C PHE A 91 3.50 -1.30 -9.79
N ARG A 92 4.30 -0.47 -9.09
CA ARG A 92 5.02 0.67 -9.71
C ARG A 92 5.87 0.20 -10.88
N ASP A 93 6.65 -0.85 -10.68
CA ASP A 93 7.58 -1.31 -11.71
C ASP A 93 6.85 -1.87 -12.93
N LYS A 94 5.74 -2.62 -12.73
CA LYS A 94 4.90 -3.11 -13.83
C LYS A 94 4.13 -2.00 -14.54
N GLU A 95 3.61 -1.03 -13.79
CA GLU A 95 2.92 0.13 -14.35
C GLU A 95 3.87 0.96 -15.23
N CYS A 96 5.10 1.18 -14.75
CA CYS A 96 6.08 1.89 -15.56
C CYS A 96 6.51 1.11 -16.79
N ALA A 97 6.73 -0.20 -16.69
CA ALA A 97 7.01 -1.02 -17.87
C ALA A 97 5.85 -0.97 -18.88
N PHE A 98 4.60 -1.04 -18.41
CA PHE A 98 3.41 -0.92 -19.25
C PHE A 98 3.33 0.44 -19.97
N ARG A 99 3.45 1.55 -19.24
CA ARG A 99 3.37 2.92 -19.78
C ARG A 99 4.44 3.21 -20.84
N THR A 100 5.61 2.59 -20.72
CA THR A 100 6.76 2.89 -21.58
C THR A 100 7.04 1.84 -22.64
N GLN A 101 6.29 0.74 -22.66
CA GLN A 101 6.45 -0.36 -23.60
C GLN A 101 6.51 0.07 -25.08
N PRO A 102 5.70 1.04 -25.57
CA PRO A 102 5.77 1.48 -26.96
C PRO A 102 7.13 2.07 -27.37
N TYR A 103 7.99 2.41 -26.41
CA TYR A 103 9.27 3.06 -26.61
C TYR A 103 10.46 2.17 -26.26
N ALA A 104 10.24 0.87 -26.00
CA ALA A 104 11.25 -0.05 -25.47
C ALA A 104 12.58 -0.08 -26.25
N ASP A 105 12.52 0.09 -27.57
CA ASP A 105 13.69 0.04 -28.45
C ASP A 105 14.41 1.39 -28.60
N GLY A 106 13.86 2.46 -28.02
CA GLY A 106 14.37 3.82 -28.12
C GLY A 106 15.29 4.21 -26.96
N SER A 107 16.28 5.07 -27.23
CA SER A 107 17.15 5.65 -26.20
C SER A 107 16.42 6.51 -25.16
N VAL A 108 15.16 6.87 -25.42
CA VAL A 108 14.27 7.60 -24.50
C VAL A 108 13.61 6.69 -23.46
N TYR A 109 13.61 5.36 -23.66
CA TYR A 109 12.94 4.40 -22.80
C TYR A 109 13.33 4.53 -21.32
N SER A 110 14.64 4.60 -21.03
CA SER A 110 15.16 4.70 -19.67
C SER A 110 14.67 5.97 -18.97
N THR A 111 14.69 7.11 -19.67
CA THR A 111 14.17 8.39 -19.18
C THR A 111 12.68 8.30 -18.85
N LEU A 112 11.87 7.66 -19.70
CA LEU A 112 10.44 7.50 -19.47
C LEU A 112 10.15 6.60 -18.27
N VAL A 113 10.90 5.51 -18.12
CA VAL A 113 10.77 4.60 -16.96
C VAL A 113 11.09 5.34 -15.66
N GLU A 114 12.19 6.08 -15.60
CA GLU A 114 12.57 6.82 -14.39
C GLU A 114 11.62 7.98 -14.09
N THR A 115 11.09 8.64 -15.13
CA THR A 115 10.05 9.67 -14.96
C THR A 115 8.78 9.07 -14.35
N CYS A 116 8.30 7.94 -14.90
CA CYS A 116 7.15 7.23 -14.34
C CYS A 116 7.38 6.81 -12.89
N ARG A 117 8.56 6.26 -12.59
CA ARG A 117 8.93 5.86 -11.23
C ARG A 117 8.89 7.03 -10.27
N ALA A 118 9.44 8.18 -10.67
CA ALA A 118 9.40 9.40 -9.87
C ALA A 118 7.96 9.87 -9.61
N GLU A 119 7.10 9.88 -10.63
CA GLU A 119 5.69 10.27 -10.51
C GLU A 119 4.92 9.39 -9.52
N LEU A 120 4.94 8.06 -9.73
CA LEU A 120 4.23 7.12 -8.86
C LEU A 120 4.77 7.15 -7.43
N THR A 121 6.08 7.35 -7.27
CA THR A 121 6.72 7.48 -5.94
C THR A 121 6.28 8.76 -5.24
N LYS A 122 6.16 9.89 -5.94
CA LYS A 122 5.61 11.14 -5.39
C LYS A 122 4.14 10.98 -5.00
N ALA A 123 3.34 10.30 -5.81
CA ALA A 123 1.94 10.00 -5.47
C ALA A 123 1.85 9.13 -4.20
N ARG A 124 2.69 8.09 -4.09
CA ARG A 124 2.74 7.24 -2.90
C ARG A 124 3.22 8.01 -1.66
N LEU A 125 4.20 8.89 -1.83
CA LEU A 125 4.67 9.80 -0.78
C LEU A 125 3.52 10.64 -0.25
N ALA A 126 2.72 11.26 -1.13
CA ALA A 126 1.54 12.05 -0.73
C ALA A 126 0.51 11.20 0.04
N GLN A 127 0.26 9.96 -0.39
CA GLN A 127 -0.61 9.02 0.34
C GLN A 127 -0.10 8.73 1.75
N LEU A 128 1.22 8.54 1.94
CA LEU A 128 1.78 8.32 3.27
C LEU A 128 1.81 9.59 4.13
N GLN A 129 2.01 10.75 3.51
CA GLN A 129 1.92 12.04 4.20
C GLN A 129 0.51 12.30 4.71
N HIS A 130 -0.51 11.95 3.93
CA HIS A 130 -1.90 11.99 4.38
C HIS A 130 -2.13 11.14 5.64
N GLN A 131 -1.58 9.91 5.67
CA GLN A 131 -1.64 9.06 6.86
C GLN A 131 -0.94 9.67 8.09
N LEU A 132 0.03 10.56 7.89
CA LEU A 132 0.68 11.30 8.99
C LEU A 132 -0.16 12.47 9.51
N GLN A 133 -1.07 13.00 8.69
CA GLN A 133 -1.80 14.25 8.88
C GLN A 133 -3.31 13.99 8.96
N CYS A 134 -3.72 12.98 9.73
CA CYS A 134 -5.11 12.61 9.89
C CYS A 134 -5.89 13.59 10.78
N PRO A 135 -6.90 14.29 10.25
CA PRO A 135 -7.86 14.99 11.09
C PRO A 135 -8.66 13.99 11.92
N GLU A 136 -9.15 14.42 13.08
CA GLU A 136 -10.10 13.62 13.85
C GLU A 136 -11.36 13.32 13.01
N GLY A 137 -11.79 12.06 13.01
CA GLY A 137 -12.98 11.61 12.27
C GLY A 137 -12.74 11.22 10.81
N ASP A 138 -11.52 11.35 10.28
CA ASP A 138 -11.19 10.86 8.94
C ASP A 138 -11.02 9.32 8.94
N LEU A 139 -11.97 8.62 8.32
CA LEU A 139 -11.98 7.16 8.21
C LEU A 139 -11.07 6.62 7.11
N SER A 140 -10.45 7.49 6.31
CA SER A 140 -9.52 7.10 5.24
C SER A 140 -8.11 6.78 5.75
N CYS A 141 -7.86 6.94 7.06
CA CYS A 141 -6.54 6.76 7.63
C CYS A 141 -6.49 5.94 8.92
N VAL A 142 -5.29 5.45 9.24
CA VAL A 142 -5.07 4.49 10.33
C VAL A 142 -4.75 5.23 11.64
N PRO A 143 -5.44 4.94 12.75
CA PRO A 143 -5.12 5.51 14.05
C PRO A 143 -3.66 5.25 14.45
N GLN A 144 -2.96 6.32 14.82
CA GLN A 144 -1.56 6.28 15.25
C GLN A 144 -1.49 6.01 16.76
N SER A 145 -0.49 5.25 17.22
CA SER A 145 -0.34 4.82 18.62
C SER A 145 -0.02 5.95 19.62
N GLY A 146 -0.03 7.22 19.16
CA GLY A 146 0.11 8.42 19.98
C GLY A 146 -1.02 9.45 19.79
N GLY A 147 -2.09 9.10 19.06
CA GLY A 147 -3.29 9.92 18.95
C GLY A 147 -4.31 9.50 20.02
N SER A 148 -4.65 10.41 20.93
CA SER A 148 -5.71 10.19 21.91
C SER A 148 -7.04 9.96 21.18
N ALA A 149 -7.55 8.73 21.20
CA ALA A 149 -8.94 8.45 20.91
C ALA A 149 -9.42 7.34 21.83
N ALA A 150 -10.40 7.66 22.66
CA ALA A 150 -11.06 6.74 23.59
C ALA A 150 -11.73 5.56 22.85
N PRO A 151 -11.86 4.38 23.48
CA PRO A 151 -12.31 3.18 22.79
C PRO A 151 -13.84 3.13 22.64
N ALA A 152 -14.32 2.98 21.40
CA ALA A 152 -15.63 2.42 21.13
C ALA A 152 -15.55 0.89 21.18
N LYS A 153 -16.30 0.27 22.09
CA LYS A 153 -16.43 -1.19 22.23
C LYS A 153 -17.12 -1.78 20.99
N ALA A 154 -16.49 -2.75 20.34
CA ALA A 154 -17.15 -3.66 19.41
C ALA A 154 -17.42 -5.01 20.12
N ALA A 155 -18.66 -5.49 20.03
CA ALA A 155 -19.11 -6.77 20.55
C ALA A 155 -18.64 -7.95 19.67
N PRO A 156 -18.59 -9.19 20.21
CA PRO A 156 -18.08 -10.35 19.48
C PRO A 156 -19.13 -10.94 18.54
N ALA A 157 -18.74 -11.23 17.30
CA ALA A 157 -19.47 -12.13 16.42
C ALA A 157 -19.13 -13.58 16.81
N THR A 158 -20.14 -14.35 17.23
CA THR A 158 -20.01 -15.78 17.50
C THR A 158 -20.12 -16.57 16.20
N ALA A 159 -19.19 -17.51 16.03
CA ALA A 159 -19.16 -18.49 14.96
C ALA A 159 -20.25 -19.55 15.19
N GLY A 160 -21.10 -19.76 14.17
CA GLY A 160 -22.04 -20.89 14.12
C GLY A 160 -21.38 -22.11 13.48
N ALA A 161 -21.45 -23.23 14.19
CA ALA A 161 -20.95 -24.54 13.78
C ALA A 161 -21.76 -25.15 12.62
N ALA A 162 -21.07 -25.88 11.74
CA ALA A 162 -21.65 -26.65 10.64
C ALA A 162 -22.14 -28.04 11.08
N PRO A 163 -23.26 -28.56 10.53
CA PRO A 163 -23.58 -29.98 10.57
C PRO A 163 -23.15 -30.74 9.30
N ALA A 164 -22.80 -32.00 9.57
CA ALA A 164 -22.75 -33.23 8.76
C ALA A 164 -22.75 -33.21 7.21
N LYS A 165 -21.83 -34.02 6.68
CA LYS A 165 -21.54 -34.36 5.28
C LYS A 165 -22.73 -34.97 4.51
N PRO A 166 -23.06 -34.45 3.30
CA PRO A 166 -23.79 -35.21 2.29
C PRO A 166 -22.86 -35.84 1.24
N ALA A 167 -23.33 -36.92 0.63
CA ALA A 167 -22.73 -37.69 -0.46
C ALA A 167 -22.51 -36.85 -1.75
N PRO A 168 -21.72 -37.32 -2.74
CA PRO A 168 -21.34 -36.51 -3.90
C PRO A 168 -22.54 -36.37 -4.86
N ALA A 169 -23.22 -35.24 -4.79
CA ALA A 169 -24.21 -34.85 -5.78
C ALA A 169 -23.55 -33.92 -6.79
N LYS A 170 -23.91 -34.08 -8.08
CA LYS A 170 -23.57 -33.14 -9.13
C LYS A 170 -23.96 -31.73 -8.68
N ALA A 171 -23.09 -30.73 -8.90
CA ALA A 171 -23.33 -29.36 -8.52
C ALA A 171 -24.70 -28.89 -9.08
N SER A 172 -25.65 -28.63 -8.19
CA SER A 172 -26.92 -28.02 -8.56
C SER A 172 -26.64 -26.56 -8.94
N GLN A 173 -27.24 -26.10 -10.04
CA GLN A 173 -27.05 -24.73 -10.54
C GLN A 173 -27.44 -23.64 -9.52
N ASN A 174 -28.27 -23.99 -8.53
CA ASN A 174 -28.76 -23.09 -7.49
C ASN A 174 -28.17 -23.34 -6.08
N ASP A 175 -27.11 -24.14 -5.94
CA ASP A 175 -26.46 -24.33 -4.64
C ASP A 175 -25.55 -23.14 -4.31
N THR A 176 -25.91 -22.38 -3.28
CA THR A 176 -25.16 -21.20 -2.82
C THR A 176 -24.05 -21.53 -1.81
N ARG A 177 -23.93 -22.78 -1.36
CA ARG A 177 -22.88 -23.18 -0.42
C ARG A 177 -21.50 -23.14 -1.07
N PRO A 178 -20.43 -22.92 -0.28
CA PRO A 178 -19.05 -23.04 -0.76
C PRO A 178 -18.83 -24.32 -1.56
N CYS A 179 -18.15 -24.21 -2.70
CA CYS A 179 -17.93 -25.34 -3.59
C CYS A 179 -17.16 -26.48 -2.92
N VAL A 180 -16.24 -26.14 -2.00
CA VAL A 180 -15.55 -27.13 -1.15
C VAL A 180 -16.50 -27.95 -0.27
N GLN A 181 -17.66 -27.38 0.10
CA GLN A 181 -18.67 -28.04 0.93
C GLN A 181 -19.72 -28.78 0.09
N SER A 182 -20.13 -28.23 -1.05
CA SER A 182 -21.19 -28.82 -1.89
C SER A 182 -20.69 -29.91 -2.81
N ALA A 183 -19.52 -29.74 -3.45
CA ALA A 183 -18.94 -30.69 -4.41
C ALA A 183 -17.73 -31.45 -3.86
N GLY A 184 -17.23 -31.06 -2.69
CA GLY A 184 -16.02 -31.61 -2.07
C GLY A 184 -14.73 -30.97 -2.60
N LYS A 185 -13.67 -31.07 -1.79
CA LYS A 185 -12.39 -30.38 -2.03
C LYS A 185 -11.78 -30.65 -3.41
N ALA A 186 -11.68 -31.91 -3.83
CA ALA A 186 -11.05 -32.26 -5.11
C ALA A 186 -11.77 -31.63 -6.31
N LYS A 187 -13.11 -31.60 -6.29
CA LYS A 187 -13.90 -31.01 -7.37
C LYS A 187 -13.83 -29.48 -7.33
N SER A 188 -13.87 -28.90 -6.14
CA SER A 188 -13.67 -27.47 -5.96
C SER A 188 -12.30 -27.02 -6.46
N ASP A 189 -11.23 -27.74 -6.13
CA ASP A 189 -9.87 -27.42 -6.57
C ASP A 189 -9.75 -27.51 -8.11
N GLN A 190 -10.43 -28.49 -8.73
CA GLN A 190 -10.54 -28.59 -10.18
C GLN A 190 -11.19 -27.33 -10.78
N TYR A 191 -12.35 -26.90 -10.26
CA TYR A 191 -13.02 -25.71 -10.76
C TYR A 191 -12.22 -24.43 -10.52
N VAL A 192 -11.55 -24.30 -9.37
CA VAL A 192 -10.65 -23.16 -9.12
C VAL A 192 -9.53 -23.11 -10.16
N SER A 193 -8.88 -24.24 -10.44
CA SER A 193 -7.79 -24.31 -11.43
C SER A 193 -8.28 -23.98 -12.85
N GLN A 194 -9.42 -24.54 -13.26
CA GLN A 194 -10.02 -24.26 -14.57
C GLN A 194 -10.42 -22.78 -14.70
N CYS A 195 -11.07 -22.23 -13.67
CA CYS A 195 -11.53 -20.85 -13.64
C CYS A 195 -10.36 -19.86 -13.76
N ILE A 196 -9.25 -20.08 -13.03
CA ILE A 196 -8.07 -19.21 -13.09
C ILE A 196 -7.44 -19.21 -14.49
N GLN A 197 -7.49 -20.33 -15.21
CA GLN A 197 -6.88 -20.44 -16.54
C GLN A 197 -7.64 -19.69 -17.64
N VAL A 198 -8.95 -19.48 -17.49
CA VAL A 198 -9.79 -18.91 -18.56
C VAL A 198 -10.42 -17.57 -18.19
N SER A 199 -10.37 -17.18 -16.91
CA SER A 199 -10.87 -15.87 -16.48
C SER A 199 -9.91 -14.75 -16.90
N PRO A 200 -10.38 -13.74 -17.65
CA PRO A 200 -9.60 -12.54 -17.93
C PRO A 200 -9.62 -11.51 -16.79
N ALA A 201 -10.47 -11.68 -15.78
CA ALA A 201 -10.62 -10.71 -14.70
C ALA A 201 -9.41 -10.70 -13.75
N THR A 202 -9.06 -9.50 -13.25
CA THR A 202 -7.99 -9.32 -12.25
C THR A 202 -8.39 -9.82 -10.86
N ASN A 203 -9.69 -9.92 -10.58
CA ASN A 203 -10.25 -10.45 -9.33
C ASN A 203 -11.44 -11.37 -9.64
N PRO A 204 -11.20 -12.58 -10.18
CA PRO A 204 -12.29 -13.46 -10.56
C PRO A 204 -12.89 -14.22 -9.38
N PRO A 205 -14.10 -14.78 -9.53
CA PRO A 205 -14.76 -15.58 -8.49
C PRO A 205 -14.11 -16.97 -8.28
N CYS A 206 -12.90 -17.22 -8.78
CA CYS A 206 -12.19 -18.51 -8.76
C CYS A 206 -11.66 -18.88 -7.36
N ASN A 207 -12.57 -19.08 -6.41
CA ASN A 207 -12.27 -19.45 -5.04
C ASN A 207 -13.24 -20.55 -4.60
N GLY A 208 -12.71 -21.64 -4.03
CA GLY A 208 -13.53 -22.76 -3.56
C GLY A 208 -14.49 -22.42 -2.42
N GLN A 209 -14.32 -21.25 -1.79
CA GLN A 209 -15.28 -20.70 -0.82
C GLN A 209 -16.52 -20.09 -1.48
N ASN A 210 -16.47 -19.81 -2.78
CA ASN A 210 -17.63 -19.38 -3.55
C ASN A 210 -18.46 -20.59 -3.99
N ALA A 211 -19.73 -20.35 -4.34
CA ALA A 211 -20.60 -21.33 -4.98
C ALA A 211 -19.96 -21.93 -6.25
N CYS A 212 -20.15 -23.22 -6.49
CA CYS A 212 -19.61 -23.85 -7.71
C CYS A 212 -20.17 -23.20 -8.98
N SER A 213 -21.44 -22.77 -8.98
CA SER A 213 -22.08 -22.10 -10.13
C SER A 213 -21.34 -20.84 -10.54
N MET A 214 -20.92 -19.99 -9.59
CA MET A 214 -20.13 -18.78 -9.91
C MET A 214 -18.82 -19.10 -10.65
N MET A 215 -18.13 -20.18 -10.26
CA MET A 215 -16.90 -20.60 -10.95
C MET A 215 -17.21 -21.23 -12.30
N VAL A 216 -18.25 -22.06 -12.39
CA VAL A 216 -18.67 -22.72 -13.64
C VAL A 216 -19.12 -21.70 -14.69
N ASP A 217 -19.86 -20.67 -14.29
CA ASP A 217 -20.28 -19.58 -15.17
C ASP A 217 -19.08 -18.79 -15.68
N GLU A 218 -18.09 -18.51 -14.81
CA GLU A 218 -16.86 -17.84 -15.21
C GLU A 218 -16.01 -18.71 -16.15
N ILE A 219 -15.93 -20.02 -15.90
CA ILE A 219 -15.27 -20.97 -16.80
C ILE A 219 -15.93 -20.93 -18.17
N LYS A 220 -17.26 -20.97 -18.22
CA LYS A 220 -18.04 -20.93 -19.46
C LYS A 220 -17.80 -19.62 -20.22
N ARG A 221 -17.88 -18.47 -19.53
CA ARG A 221 -17.57 -17.16 -20.12
C ARG A 221 -16.14 -17.10 -20.66
N GLY A 222 -15.16 -17.52 -19.86
CA GLY A 222 -13.74 -17.55 -20.24
C GLY A 222 -13.47 -18.43 -21.46
N CYS A 223 -13.99 -19.67 -21.45
CA CYS A 223 -13.90 -20.58 -22.58
C CYS A 223 -14.59 -20.04 -23.85
N THR A 224 -15.71 -19.32 -23.69
CA THR A 224 -16.40 -18.65 -24.82
C THR A 224 -15.55 -17.51 -25.39
N MET A 225 -14.88 -16.73 -24.54
CA MET A 225 -13.99 -15.64 -24.99
C MET A 225 -12.74 -16.16 -25.70
N ILE A 226 -12.17 -17.28 -25.26
CA ILE A 226 -11.03 -17.91 -25.95
C ILE A 226 -11.46 -18.49 -27.30
N GLY A 227 -12.70 -18.97 -27.41
CA GLY A 227 -13.24 -19.50 -28.66
C GLY A 227 -12.44 -20.69 -29.19
N ASN A 228 -11.92 -20.58 -30.41
CA ASN A 228 -11.09 -21.60 -31.06
C ASN A 228 -9.59 -21.27 -30.99
N ASP A 229 -9.22 -20.17 -30.34
CA ASP A 229 -7.83 -19.71 -30.25
C ASP A 229 -7.09 -20.46 -29.13
N ASN A 230 -6.74 -21.73 -29.41
CA ASN A 230 -6.02 -22.62 -28.50
C ASN A 230 -6.66 -22.75 -27.10
N PRO A 231 -7.95 -23.16 -27.00
CA PRO A 231 -8.61 -23.30 -25.71
C PRO A 231 -8.02 -24.46 -24.90
N PRO A 232 -7.96 -24.33 -23.55
CA PRO A 232 -7.70 -25.47 -22.68
C PRO A 232 -8.66 -26.63 -22.99
N SER A 233 -8.16 -27.87 -22.94
CA SER A 233 -8.92 -29.06 -23.34
C SER A 233 -10.26 -29.21 -22.61
N PHE A 234 -10.32 -28.77 -21.35
CA PHE A 234 -11.54 -28.81 -20.55
C PHE A 234 -12.65 -27.89 -21.06
N CYS A 235 -12.34 -26.85 -21.86
CA CYS A 235 -13.35 -25.96 -22.41
C CYS A 235 -14.36 -26.66 -23.31
N SER A 236 -14.00 -27.81 -23.90
CA SER A 236 -14.92 -28.66 -24.65
C SER A 236 -16.13 -29.12 -23.83
N ALA A 237 -15.99 -29.27 -22.51
CA ALA A 237 -17.07 -29.68 -21.61
C ALA A 237 -18.02 -28.54 -21.21
N TYR A 238 -17.71 -27.29 -21.61
CA TYR A 238 -18.48 -26.08 -21.27
C TYR A 238 -19.01 -25.34 -22.50
N LYS A 239 -18.87 -25.93 -23.69
CA LYS A 239 -19.53 -25.44 -24.91
C LYS A 239 -21.00 -25.86 -24.84
N ASP A 240 -21.91 -24.91 -25.10
CA ASP A 240 -23.33 -25.21 -25.32
C ASP A 240 -23.53 -25.90 -26.68
#